data_AF-A0A2X3EJS3-F1
#
_entry.id   AF-A0A2X3EJS3-F1
#
_cell.length_a   1.000
_cell.length_b   1.000
_cell.length_c   1.000
_cell.angle_alpha   90.00
_cell.angle_beta   90.00
_cell.angle_gamma   90.00
#
_symmetry.space_group_name_H-M   'P 1'
#
loop_
_entity.id
_entity.type
_entity.pdbx_description
1 polymer ?
#
loop_
_entity_poly.entity_id
_entity_poly.type
_entity_poly.pdbx_seq_one_letter_code
_entity_poly.pdbx_strand_id
1 'polypeptide(L)'
;MKKRCGLTSSPNDATAKATSSPSASVPLCDRVARFHGTAFRAWLTFLTGDLDASTTLARELLRRYQTALMPDNAGNQVQRIVARFALLAVAGEIATLQGITGWQEGTAYEAVRICLHAWLNERGHIANQEDEGVLAQIKRFITAHQYSRFASWDGPDRPLNMVGFRRVEKDPLTGEEHTLFFILPEGWREICRGFSPASAARLCQEAECLLPGSDGKYQSQVRLPEIGKARVYRLTSRILSI
;
A
#
# COMPACT_ATOMS: atom_id res chain seq x y z
N MET A 1 -13.15 -42.00 43.39
CA MET A 1 -12.01 -42.42 42.55
C MET A 1 -11.93 -41.49 41.33
N LYS A 2 -10.73 -40.96 41.08
CA LYS A 2 -10.34 -40.06 39.96
C LYS A 2 -10.55 -40.69 38.57
N LYS A 3 -10.78 -39.83 37.57
CA LYS A 3 -10.26 -39.81 36.16
C LYS A 3 -11.35 -39.23 35.22
N ARG A 4 -11.11 -38.37 34.23
CA ARG A 4 -9.95 -37.58 33.78
C ARG A 4 -10.49 -36.56 32.77
N CYS A 5 -9.87 -35.38 32.77
CA CYS A 5 -10.05 -34.27 31.83
C CYS A 5 -9.74 -34.69 30.38
N GLY A 6 -10.41 -34.06 29.40
CA GLY A 6 -10.16 -34.24 27.97
C GLY A 6 -10.74 -33.08 27.16
N LEU A 7 -10.04 -31.94 27.16
CA LEU A 7 -10.25 -30.85 26.22
C LEU A 7 -9.84 -31.31 24.80
N THR A 8 -10.71 -31.09 23.81
CA THR A 8 -10.30 -30.69 22.45
C THR A 8 -11.40 -29.81 21.87
N SER A 9 -11.22 -28.49 21.93
CA SER A 9 -12.01 -27.52 21.17
C SER A 9 -11.07 -26.85 20.18
N SER A 10 -11.18 -27.19 18.90
CA SER A 10 -10.62 -26.42 17.80
C SER A 10 -11.61 -25.30 17.44
N PRO A 11 -11.20 -24.03 17.42
CA PRO A 11 -11.97 -22.97 16.79
C PRO A 11 -11.20 -22.46 15.58
N ASN A 12 -11.72 -22.66 14.36
CA ASN A 12 -11.32 -21.80 13.25
C ASN A 12 -12.39 -21.76 12.17
N ASP A 13 -12.55 -20.54 11.63
CA ASP A 13 -13.39 -20.11 10.52
C ASP A 13 -14.90 -20.06 10.72
N ALA A 14 -15.31 -19.01 11.46
CA ALA A 14 -16.56 -18.30 11.16
C ALA A 14 -16.22 -16.89 10.71
N THR A 15 -16.06 -16.70 9.39
CA THR A 15 -16.19 -15.39 8.75
C THR A 15 -17.60 -14.88 9.00
N ALA A 16 -17.75 -14.06 10.05
CA ALA A 16 -19.00 -13.38 10.36
C ALA A 16 -19.31 -12.34 9.29
N LYS A 17 -19.94 -12.79 8.21
CA LYS A 17 -20.57 -11.95 7.20
C LYS A 17 -21.70 -11.18 7.90
N ALA A 18 -21.51 -9.88 8.12
CA ALA A 18 -22.52 -8.99 8.67
C ALA A 18 -23.74 -8.96 7.74
N THR A 19 -24.66 -9.88 7.98
CA THR A 19 -25.97 -9.94 7.35
C THR A 19 -26.88 -9.05 8.17
N SER A 20 -26.97 -7.77 7.80
CA SER A 20 -28.01 -6.89 8.32
C SER A 20 -29.36 -7.49 7.91
N SER A 21 -30.10 -8.02 8.88
CA SER A 21 -31.40 -8.60 8.64
C SER A 21 -32.37 -7.50 8.15
N PRO A 22 -33.17 -7.73 7.09
CA PRO A 22 -34.06 -6.71 6.52
C PRO A 22 -35.08 -6.14 7.53
N SER A 23 -35.35 -6.87 8.61
CA SER A 23 -36.22 -6.49 9.74
C SER A 23 -35.87 -5.15 10.40
N ALA A 24 -34.59 -4.76 10.48
CA ALA A 24 -34.19 -3.51 11.13
C ALA A 24 -34.30 -2.27 10.23
N SER A 25 -34.35 -2.46 8.90
CA SER A 25 -34.29 -1.36 7.93
C SER A 25 -35.60 -0.56 7.81
N VAL A 26 -36.75 -1.24 7.78
CA VAL A 26 -38.07 -0.62 7.65
C VAL A 26 -38.42 0.29 8.84
N PRO A 27 -38.21 -0.13 10.11
CA PRO A 27 -38.46 0.73 11.26
C PRO A 27 -37.55 1.97 11.34
N LEU A 28 -36.35 1.90 10.77
CA LEU A 28 -35.42 3.05 10.72
C LEU A 28 -35.92 4.10 9.72
N CYS A 29 -36.36 3.71 8.53
CA CYS A 29 -36.90 4.63 7.52
C CYS A 29 -38.11 5.41 8.05
N ASP A 30 -39.06 4.72 8.70
CA ASP A 30 -40.26 5.36 9.28
C ASP A 30 -39.90 6.36 10.40
N ARG A 31 -38.90 6.03 11.22
CA ARG A 31 -38.44 6.91 12.31
C ARG A 31 -37.70 8.13 11.79
N VAL A 32 -36.86 7.99 10.76
CA VAL A 32 -36.17 9.13 10.13
C VAL A 32 -37.18 10.08 9.48
N ALA A 33 -38.23 9.57 8.84
CA ALA A 33 -39.28 10.41 8.26
C ALA A 33 -39.99 11.26 9.32
N ARG A 34 -40.23 10.70 10.51
CA ARG A 34 -40.94 11.40 11.62
C ARG A 34 -40.02 12.26 12.49
N PHE A 35 -38.77 11.86 12.67
CA PHE A 35 -37.80 12.48 13.57
C PHE A 35 -36.49 12.75 12.82
N HIS A 36 -36.40 13.93 12.20
CA HIS A 36 -35.21 14.39 11.49
C HIS A 36 -34.85 15.83 11.87
N GLY A 37 -33.59 16.22 11.63
CA GLY A 37 -33.11 17.59 11.84
C GLY A 37 -32.80 17.98 13.28
N THR A 38 -33.23 17.21 14.29
CA THR A 38 -32.99 17.51 15.72
C THR A 38 -31.51 17.60 16.05
N ALA A 39 -30.71 16.60 15.67
CA ALA A 39 -29.28 16.56 15.96
C ALA A 39 -28.51 17.73 15.30
N PHE A 40 -28.84 18.04 14.05
CA PHE A 40 -28.17 19.13 13.32
C PHE A 40 -28.50 20.51 13.91
N ARG A 41 -29.75 20.73 14.33
CA ARG A 41 -30.13 21.98 15.01
C ARG A 41 -29.41 22.15 16.35
N ALA A 42 -29.32 21.08 17.16
CA ALA A 42 -28.57 21.11 18.41
C ALA A 42 -27.08 21.39 18.17
N TRP A 43 -26.50 20.77 17.15
CA TRP A 43 -25.12 21.01 16.73
C TRP A 43 -24.88 22.46 16.29
N LEU A 44 -25.79 23.05 15.50
CA LEU A 44 -25.70 24.45 15.10
C LEU A 44 -25.78 25.39 16.30
N THR A 45 -26.72 25.17 17.23
CA THR A 45 -26.83 25.98 18.45
C THR A 45 -25.51 26.01 19.22
N PHE A 46 -24.85 24.84 19.37
CA PHE A 46 -23.53 24.75 19.96
C PHE A 46 -22.48 25.57 19.18
N LEU A 47 -22.35 25.33 17.87
CA LEU A 47 -21.35 26.00 17.04
C LEU A 47 -21.53 27.52 17.00
N THR A 48 -22.77 28.00 16.97
CA THR A 48 -23.08 29.43 16.90
C THR A 48 -23.03 30.14 18.25
N GLY A 49 -23.02 29.39 19.36
CA GLY A 49 -22.94 29.96 20.71
C GLY A 49 -21.57 30.57 20.99
N ASP A 50 -20.50 29.87 20.61
CA ASP A 50 -19.11 30.37 20.65
C ASP A 50 -18.28 29.62 19.60
N LEU A 51 -18.17 30.21 18.42
CA LEU A 51 -17.49 29.60 17.29
C LEU A 51 -15.97 29.49 17.53
N ASP A 52 -15.38 30.45 18.23
CA ASP A 52 -13.94 30.48 18.48
C ASP A 52 -13.54 29.41 19.50
N ALA A 53 -14.31 29.26 20.59
CA ALA A 53 -14.11 28.19 21.55
C ALA A 53 -14.32 26.80 20.91
N SER A 54 -15.40 26.65 20.14
CA SER A 54 -15.71 25.39 19.44
C SER A 54 -14.62 25.00 18.44
N THR A 55 -14.10 25.98 17.70
CA THR A 55 -13.01 25.78 16.74
C THR A 55 -11.70 25.41 17.45
N THR A 56 -11.42 26.06 18.58
CA THR A 56 -10.23 25.77 19.39
C THR A 56 -10.28 24.35 19.95
N LEU A 57 -11.41 23.94 20.52
CA LEU A 57 -11.65 22.58 21.00
C LEU A 57 -11.48 21.55 19.87
N ALA A 58 -12.10 21.80 18.72
CA ALA A 58 -12.01 20.89 17.57
C ALA A 58 -10.58 20.75 17.05
N ARG A 59 -9.80 21.85 16.97
CA ARG A 59 -8.40 21.82 16.55
C ARG A 59 -7.52 21.04 17.52
N GLU A 60 -7.74 21.20 18.82
CA GLU A 60 -6.97 20.50 19.85
C GLU A 60 -7.22 18.99 19.79
N LEU A 61 -8.50 18.59 19.76
CA LEU A 61 -8.87 17.18 19.62
C LEU A 61 -8.38 16.59 18.29
N LEU A 62 -8.46 17.35 17.19
CA LEU A 62 -7.97 16.91 15.89
C LEU A 62 -6.48 16.62 15.92
N ARG A 63 -5.67 17.52 16.52
CA ARG A 63 -4.23 17.32 16.65
C ARG A 63 -3.93 16.08 17.49
N ARG A 64 -4.63 15.91 18.62
CA ARG A 64 -4.50 14.73 19.50
C ARG A 64 -4.82 13.44 18.76
N TYR A 65 -5.96 13.37 18.06
CA TYR A 65 -6.40 12.15 17.38
C TYR A 65 -5.59 11.84 16.12
N GLN A 66 -5.14 12.86 15.37
CA GLN A 66 -4.22 12.63 14.26
C GLN A 66 -2.93 11.98 14.74
N THR A 67 -2.35 12.47 15.83
CA THR A 67 -1.14 11.87 16.40
C THR A 67 -1.39 10.45 16.91
N ALA A 68 -2.51 10.23 17.60
CA ALA A 68 -2.82 8.92 18.19
C ALA A 68 -3.19 7.84 17.15
N LEU A 69 -3.79 8.23 16.02
CA LEU A 69 -4.25 7.32 14.97
C LEU A 69 -3.23 7.12 13.84
N MET A 70 -2.13 7.90 13.81
CA MET A 70 -1.14 7.81 12.74
C MET A 70 -0.27 6.55 12.92
N PRO A 71 -0.16 5.69 11.90
CA PRO A 71 0.80 4.59 11.94
C PRO A 71 2.24 5.10 11.74
N ASP A 72 3.19 4.42 12.36
CA ASP A 72 4.62 4.65 12.15
C ASP A 72 4.96 4.46 10.66
N ASN A 73 5.55 5.48 10.04
CA ASN A 73 5.90 5.51 8.61
C ASN A 73 4.73 5.67 7.60
N ALA A 74 3.67 6.38 7.99
CA ALA A 74 2.55 6.75 7.12
C ALA A 74 2.97 7.61 5.91
N GLY A 75 2.81 7.08 4.68
CA GLY A 75 2.93 7.89 3.46
C GLY A 75 1.84 8.95 3.32
N ASN A 76 2.04 9.96 2.45
CA ASN A 76 1.15 11.13 2.29
C ASN A 76 -0.34 10.77 2.09
N GLN A 77 -0.66 9.67 1.42
CA GLN A 77 -2.03 9.22 1.25
C GLN A 77 -2.65 8.69 2.56
N VAL A 78 -1.88 7.95 3.37
CA VAL A 78 -2.31 7.48 4.70
C VAL A 78 -2.62 8.68 5.58
N GLN A 79 -1.71 9.67 5.62
CA GLN A 79 -1.88 10.87 6.44
C GLN A 79 -3.18 11.62 6.13
N ARG A 80 -3.53 11.78 4.84
CA ARG A 80 -4.79 12.42 4.43
C ARG A 80 -6.03 11.66 4.86
N ILE A 81 -5.95 10.33 4.95
CA ILE A 81 -7.08 9.49 5.35
C ILE A 81 -7.22 9.48 6.86
N VAL A 82 -6.11 9.32 7.60
CA VAL A 82 -6.06 9.46 9.06
C VAL A 82 -6.64 10.83 9.48
N ALA A 83 -6.29 11.91 8.78
CA ALA A 83 -6.83 13.24 9.07
C ALA A 83 -8.37 13.32 8.97
N ARG A 84 -8.99 12.61 8.02
CA ARG A 84 -10.45 12.58 7.85
C ARG A 84 -11.12 11.71 8.91
N PHE A 85 -10.54 10.56 9.22
CA PHE A 85 -11.02 9.69 10.31
C PHE A 85 -10.92 10.42 11.66
N ALA A 86 -9.81 11.08 11.94
CA ALA A 86 -9.63 11.91 13.13
C ALA A 86 -10.70 13.00 13.22
N LEU A 87 -11.01 13.70 12.12
CA LEU A 87 -12.08 14.70 12.09
C LEU A 87 -13.46 14.11 12.42
N LEU A 88 -13.76 12.90 11.95
CA LEU A 88 -14.99 12.20 12.29
C LEU A 88 -15.06 11.86 13.78
N ALA A 89 -13.95 11.42 14.38
CA ALA A 89 -13.87 11.19 15.82
C ALA A 89 -14.08 12.48 16.60
N VAL A 90 -13.43 13.58 16.22
CA VAL A 90 -13.63 14.90 16.85
C VAL A 90 -15.10 15.32 16.83
N ALA A 91 -15.75 15.21 15.68
CA ALA A 91 -17.16 15.58 15.55
C ALA A 91 -18.06 14.72 16.46
N GLY A 92 -17.82 13.40 16.48
CA GLY A 92 -18.59 12.50 17.34
C GLY A 92 -18.36 12.72 18.83
N GLU A 93 -17.13 12.99 19.25
CA GLU A 93 -16.81 13.27 20.67
C GLU A 93 -17.39 14.60 21.13
N ILE A 94 -17.29 15.67 20.33
CA ILE A 94 -17.96 16.94 20.64
C ILE A 94 -19.47 16.74 20.70
N ALA A 95 -20.06 15.96 19.79
CA ALA A 95 -21.51 15.71 19.79
C ALA A 95 -21.94 14.94 21.04
N THR A 96 -21.10 14.01 21.51
CA THR A 96 -21.30 13.31 22.78
C THR A 96 -21.22 14.25 23.97
N LEU A 97 -20.22 15.12 24.04
CA LEU A 97 -20.09 16.14 25.10
C LEU A 97 -21.29 17.09 25.15
N GLN A 98 -21.89 17.41 24.00
CA GLN A 98 -23.10 18.21 23.91
C GLN A 98 -24.41 17.42 24.12
N GLY A 99 -24.31 16.12 24.46
CA GLY A 99 -25.48 15.26 24.70
C GLY A 99 -26.31 14.92 23.46
N ILE A 100 -25.78 15.16 22.25
CA ILE A 100 -26.50 14.98 20.98
C ILE A 100 -26.59 13.50 20.61
N THR A 101 -25.51 12.74 20.82
CA THR A 101 -25.44 11.31 20.44
C THR A 101 -25.99 10.37 21.51
N GLY A 102 -25.88 10.77 22.78
CA GLY A 102 -26.13 9.90 23.93
C GLY A 102 -25.10 8.77 24.10
N TRP A 103 -23.95 8.85 23.42
CA TRP A 103 -22.88 7.85 23.55
C TRP A 103 -22.06 8.05 24.83
N GLN A 104 -21.28 7.05 25.21
CA GLN A 104 -20.24 7.21 26.23
C GLN A 104 -19.04 7.95 25.63
N GLU A 105 -18.38 8.79 26.42
CA GLU A 105 -17.13 9.46 26.01
C GLU A 105 -16.10 8.43 25.52
N GLY A 106 -15.43 8.72 24.40
CA GLY A 106 -14.48 7.82 23.75
C GLY A 106 -15.10 6.82 22.77
N THR A 107 -16.43 6.68 22.73
CA THR A 107 -17.09 5.73 21.82
C THR A 107 -16.89 6.12 20.35
N ALA A 108 -16.93 7.42 20.03
CA ALA A 108 -16.77 7.87 18.66
C ALA A 108 -15.32 7.68 18.19
N TYR A 109 -14.36 7.98 19.07
CA TYR A 109 -12.95 7.70 18.82
C TYR A 109 -12.69 6.21 18.56
N GLU A 110 -13.20 5.32 19.41
CA GLU A 110 -13.00 3.88 19.26
C GLU A 110 -13.63 3.32 17.98
N ALA A 111 -14.85 3.75 17.65
CA ALA A 111 -15.51 3.35 16.40
C ALA A 111 -14.69 3.75 15.16
N VAL A 112 -14.19 5.00 15.14
CA VAL A 112 -13.30 5.50 14.08
C VAL A 112 -12.00 4.69 14.03
N ARG A 113 -11.39 4.40 15.17
CA ARG A 113 -10.16 3.62 15.26
C ARG A 113 -10.35 2.23 14.65
N ILE A 114 -11.45 1.54 14.97
CA ILE A 114 -11.76 0.21 14.40
C ILE A 114 -11.89 0.29 12.86
N CYS A 115 -12.66 1.26 12.36
CA CYS A 115 -12.84 1.45 10.91
C CYS A 115 -11.52 1.78 10.20
N LEU A 116 -10.67 2.63 10.81
CA LEU A 116 -9.36 2.97 10.27
C LEU A 116 -8.44 1.75 10.23
N HIS A 117 -8.41 0.93 11.27
CA HIS A 117 -7.60 -0.29 11.30
C HIS A 117 -8.05 -1.29 10.22
N ALA A 118 -9.37 -1.49 10.07
CA ALA A 118 -9.90 -2.33 9.00
C ALA A 118 -9.47 -1.83 7.62
N TRP A 119 -9.54 -0.51 7.40
CA TRP A 119 -9.10 0.10 6.14
C TRP A 119 -7.59 -0.02 5.92
N LEU A 120 -6.76 0.16 6.96
CA LEU A 120 -5.31 0.00 6.86
C LEU A 120 -4.90 -1.42 6.50
N ASN A 121 -5.56 -2.42 7.09
CA ASN A 121 -5.31 -3.83 6.80
C ASN A 121 -5.61 -4.14 5.33
N GLU A 122 -6.79 -3.76 4.83
CA GLU A 122 -7.18 -3.96 3.44
C GLU A 122 -6.19 -3.28 2.47
N ARG A 123 -5.80 -2.04 2.78
CA ARG A 123 -4.85 -1.31 1.95
C ARG A 123 -3.45 -1.93 1.96
N GLY A 124 -2.98 -2.42 3.10
CA GLY A 124 -1.70 -3.13 3.18
C GLY A 124 -1.67 -4.33 2.22
N HIS A 125 -2.78 -5.07 2.14
CA HIS A 125 -2.93 -6.15 1.16
C HIS A 125 -2.92 -5.65 -0.28
N ILE A 126 -3.63 -4.56 -0.58
CA ILE A 126 -3.66 -3.98 -1.95
C ILE A 126 -2.27 -3.48 -2.37
N ALA A 127 -1.56 -2.76 -1.50
CA ALA A 127 -0.21 -2.27 -1.79
C ALA A 127 0.77 -3.42 -2.08
N ASN A 128 0.70 -4.49 -1.27
CA ASN A 128 1.51 -5.69 -1.51
C ASN A 128 1.16 -6.35 -2.85
N GLN A 129 -0.13 -6.43 -3.22
CA GLN A 129 -0.56 -6.98 -4.51
C GLN A 129 -0.10 -6.11 -5.70
N GLU A 130 -0.12 -4.78 -5.55
CA GLU A 130 0.42 -3.88 -6.57
C GLU A 130 1.92 -4.09 -6.75
N ASP A 131 2.68 -4.19 -5.65
CA ASP A 131 4.12 -4.42 -5.65
C ASP A 131 4.48 -5.81 -6.25
N GLU A 132 3.74 -6.86 -5.89
CA GLU A 132 3.85 -8.20 -6.50
C GLU A 132 3.54 -8.16 -8.01
N GLY A 133 2.52 -7.39 -8.40
CA GLY A 133 2.14 -7.21 -9.79
C GLY A 133 3.26 -6.61 -10.66
N VAL A 134 4.04 -5.68 -10.09
CA VAL A 134 5.21 -5.07 -10.75
C VAL A 134 6.29 -6.10 -11.01
N LEU A 135 6.71 -6.85 -9.98
CA LEU A 135 7.77 -7.86 -10.12
C LEU A 135 7.34 -8.97 -11.08
N ALA A 136 6.08 -9.40 -11.00
CA ALA A 136 5.53 -10.39 -11.92
C ALA A 136 5.52 -9.89 -13.38
N GLN A 137 5.27 -8.60 -13.63
CA GLN A 137 5.35 -8.01 -14.97
C GLN A 137 6.76 -8.02 -15.53
N ILE A 138 7.74 -7.62 -14.72
CA ILE A 138 9.15 -7.60 -15.12
C ILE A 138 9.62 -9.03 -15.40
N LYS A 139 9.31 -9.98 -14.51
CA LYS A 139 9.59 -11.41 -14.71
C LYS A 139 9.00 -11.91 -16.02
N ARG A 140 7.70 -11.70 -16.26
CA ARG A 140 7.03 -12.11 -17.50
C ARG A 140 7.73 -11.56 -18.75
N PHE A 141 8.08 -10.28 -18.74
CA PHE A 141 8.78 -9.66 -19.86
C PHE A 141 10.13 -10.34 -20.12
N ILE A 142 10.96 -10.49 -19.09
CA ILE A 142 12.30 -11.07 -19.24
C ILE A 142 12.20 -12.53 -19.67
N THR A 143 11.31 -13.33 -19.06
CA THR A 143 11.10 -14.73 -19.46
C THR A 143 10.72 -14.85 -20.94
N ALA A 144 9.79 -14.02 -21.42
CA ALA A 144 9.32 -14.05 -22.81
C ALA A 144 10.34 -13.51 -23.83
N HIS A 145 11.24 -12.62 -23.40
CA HIS A 145 12.03 -11.81 -24.33
C HIS A 145 13.55 -11.89 -24.17
N GLN A 146 14.06 -12.65 -23.20
CA GLN A 146 15.50 -12.78 -22.90
C GLN A 146 16.38 -13.22 -24.09
N TYR A 147 15.80 -13.86 -25.13
CA TYR A 147 16.51 -14.29 -26.34
C TYR A 147 16.14 -13.47 -27.59
N SER A 148 15.17 -12.56 -27.51
CA SER A 148 14.61 -11.88 -28.70
C SER A 148 14.59 -10.36 -28.62
N ARG A 149 14.78 -9.78 -27.43
CA ARG A 149 14.84 -8.32 -27.21
C ARG A 149 16.14 -7.88 -26.53
N PHE A 150 17.04 -8.82 -26.21
CA PHE A 150 18.33 -8.53 -25.58
C PHE A 150 19.48 -8.99 -26.47
N ALA A 151 20.31 -8.06 -26.91
CA ALA A 151 21.51 -8.40 -27.68
C ALA A 151 22.51 -9.16 -26.79
N SER A 152 23.15 -10.18 -27.35
CA SER A 152 24.26 -10.86 -26.67
C SER A 152 25.45 -9.91 -26.51
N TRP A 153 26.05 -9.88 -25.32
CA TRP A 153 27.19 -9.01 -25.02
C TRP A 153 28.39 -9.27 -25.95
N ASP A 154 28.74 -10.54 -26.14
CA ASP A 154 29.90 -10.98 -26.94
C ASP A 154 29.48 -11.60 -28.29
N GLY A 155 28.17 -11.68 -28.56
CA GLY A 155 27.62 -12.34 -29.75
C GLY A 155 27.25 -11.38 -30.87
N PRO A 156 27.04 -11.89 -32.09
CA PRO A 156 26.64 -11.08 -33.26
C PRO A 156 25.15 -10.71 -33.26
N ASP A 157 24.35 -11.22 -32.32
CA ASP A 157 22.90 -11.02 -32.29
C ASP A 157 22.53 -9.56 -32.00
N ARG A 158 21.71 -8.95 -32.88
CA ARG A 158 21.24 -7.56 -32.81
C ARG A 158 19.74 -7.51 -33.07
N PRO A 159 18.90 -7.69 -32.02
CA PRO A 159 17.46 -7.68 -32.19
C PRO A 159 16.92 -6.34 -32.68
N LEU A 160 15.93 -6.35 -33.58
CA LEU A 160 15.35 -5.13 -34.15
C LEU A 160 14.68 -4.23 -33.09
N ASN A 161 13.99 -4.83 -32.12
CA ASN A 161 13.30 -4.13 -31.03
C ASN A 161 14.09 -4.21 -29.71
N MET A 162 15.41 -4.09 -29.75
CA MET A 162 16.27 -4.30 -28.58
C MET A 162 15.90 -3.36 -27.41
N VAL A 163 15.81 -3.91 -26.20
CA VAL A 163 15.62 -3.16 -24.95
C VAL A 163 16.89 -3.08 -24.10
N GLY A 164 17.93 -3.82 -24.48
CA GLY A 164 19.17 -3.89 -23.73
C GLY A 164 20.09 -5.01 -24.18
N PHE A 165 21.07 -5.31 -23.33
CA PHE A 165 22.04 -6.38 -23.53
C PHE A 165 21.87 -7.46 -22.47
N ARG A 166 22.33 -8.67 -22.79
CA ARG A 166 22.48 -9.75 -21.81
C ARG A 166 23.92 -10.25 -21.81
N ARG A 167 24.42 -10.61 -20.63
CA ARG A 167 25.75 -11.18 -20.44
C ARG A 167 25.66 -12.36 -19.50
N VAL A 168 26.29 -13.47 -19.85
CA VAL A 168 26.47 -14.59 -18.93
C VAL A 168 27.80 -14.36 -18.23
N GLU A 169 27.79 -14.31 -16.90
CA GLU A 169 28.97 -14.22 -16.07
C GLU A 169 29.10 -15.50 -15.25
N LYS A 170 30.34 -15.93 -15.01
CA LYS A 170 30.65 -17.05 -14.12
C LYS A 170 31.08 -16.51 -12.79
N ASP A 171 30.46 -16.98 -11.72
CA ASP A 171 30.94 -16.73 -10.38
C ASP A 171 32.34 -17.39 -10.23
N PRO A 172 33.39 -16.62 -9.90
CA PRO A 172 34.74 -17.16 -9.77
C PRO A 172 34.92 -18.16 -8.62
N LEU A 173 34.05 -18.11 -7.62
CA LEU A 173 34.11 -18.93 -6.40
C LEU A 173 33.27 -20.19 -6.53
N THR A 174 32.06 -20.09 -7.09
CA THR A 174 31.13 -21.24 -7.20
C THR A 174 31.17 -21.91 -8.57
N GLY A 175 31.65 -21.21 -9.60
CA GLY A 175 31.60 -21.67 -10.99
C GLY A 175 30.21 -21.63 -11.61
N GLU A 176 29.19 -21.15 -10.88
CA GLU A 176 27.82 -21.04 -11.38
C GLU A 176 27.71 -19.91 -12.41
N GLU A 177 26.92 -20.14 -13.45
CA GLU A 177 26.62 -19.14 -14.48
C GLU A 177 25.40 -18.32 -14.09
N HIS A 178 25.55 -17.00 -13.96
CA HIS A 178 24.45 -16.07 -13.78
C HIS A 178 24.34 -15.14 -15.00
N THR A 179 23.10 -14.95 -15.46
CA THR A 179 22.81 -13.99 -16.53
C THR A 179 22.53 -12.62 -15.94
N LEU A 180 23.21 -11.60 -16.47
CA LEU A 180 22.93 -10.19 -16.22
C LEU A 180 22.18 -9.59 -17.42
N PHE A 181 21.13 -8.84 -17.13
CA PHE A 181 20.37 -8.04 -18.09
C PHE A 181 20.67 -6.56 -17.87
N PHE A 182 21.16 -5.90 -18.93
CA PHE A 182 21.48 -4.47 -18.95
C PHE A 182 20.39 -3.75 -19.75
N ILE A 183 19.37 -3.26 -19.05
CA ILE A 183 18.18 -2.66 -19.66
C ILE A 183 18.40 -1.16 -19.84
N LEU A 184 18.20 -0.67 -21.07
CA LEU A 184 18.26 0.76 -21.39
C LEU A 184 17.07 1.51 -20.76
N PRO A 185 17.17 2.83 -20.49
CA PRO A 185 16.10 3.58 -19.83
C PRO A 185 14.76 3.58 -20.60
N GLU A 186 14.80 3.47 -21.93
CA GLU A 186 13.61 3.33 -22.77
C GLU A 186 12.98 1.95 -22.64
N GLY A 187 13.80 0.90 -22.71
CA GLY A 187 13.36 -0.47 -22.45
C GLY A 187 12.75 -0.62 -21.06
N TRP A 188 13.35 0.00 -20.04
CA TRP A 188 12.82 -0.03 -18.68
C TRP A 188 11.44 0.62 -18.58
N ARG A 189 11.23 1.75 -19.27
CA ARG A 189 9.92 2.42 -19.36
C ARG A 189 8.87 1.55 -20.04
N GLU A 190 9.25 0.80 -21.08
CA GLU A 190 8.36 -0.17 -21.72
C GLU A 190 7.99 -1.31 -20.77
N ILE A 191 8.98 -1.92 -20.12
CA ILE A 191 8.78 -3.04 -19.19
C ILE A 191 7.90 -2.62 -18.02
N CYS A 192 8.09 -1.41 -17.49
CA CYS A 192 7.36 -0.89 -16.34
C CYS A 192 6.07 -0.15 -16.73
N ARG A 193 5.56 -0.30 -17.97
CA ARG A 193 4.36 0.41 -18.41
C ARG A 193 3.19 0.14 -17.45
N GLY A 194 2.53 1.21 -17.03
CA GLY A 194 1.46 1.17 -16.02
C GLY A 194 1.92 1.39 -14.58
N PHE A 195 3.24 1.38 -14.34
CA PHE A 195 3.84 1.58 -13.02
C PHE A 195 4.92 2.67 -13.05
N SER A 196 5.27 3.20 -11.88
CA SER A 196 6.39 4.14 -11.74
C SER A 196 7.72 3.42 -11.98
N PRO A 197 8.56 3.87 -12.94
CA PRO A 197 9.86 3.26 -13.19
C PRO A 197 10.81 3.29 -11.99
N ALA A 198 10.65 4.30 -11.13
CA ALA A 198 11.43 4.43 -9.89
C ALA A 198 10.96 3.43 -8.83
N SER A 199 9.65 3.27 -8.67
CA SER A 199 9.07 2.29 -7.73
C SER A 199 9.43 0.87 -8.14
N ALA A 200 9.34 0.55 -9.43
CA ALA A 200 9.74 -0.75 -9.96
C ALA A 200 11.23 -1.07 -9.70
N ALA A 201 12.11 -0.07 -9.86
CA ALA A 201 13.53 -0.24 -9.59
C ALA A 201 13.82 -0.44 -8.10
N ARG A 202 13.10 0.26 -7.22
CA ARG A 202 13.15 0.06 -5.77
C ARG A 202 12.76 -1.36 -5.40
N LEU A 203 11.61 -1.85 -5.89
CA LEU A 203 11.12 -3.21 -5.62
C LEU A 203 12.12 -4.27 -6.11
N CYS A 204 12.71 -4.07 -7.29
CA CYS A 204 13.74 -4.99 -7.79
C CYS A 204 15.01 -4.98 -6.92
N GLN A 205 15.37 -3.84 -6.33
CA GLN A 205 16.49 -3.76 -5.40
C GLN A 205 16.18 -4.45 -4.07
N GLU A 206 14.97 -4.23 -3.53
CA GLU A 206 14.47 -4.89 -2.31
C GLU A 206 14.40 -6.42 -2.49
N ALA A 207 14.06 -6.90 -3.69
CA ALA A 207 14.08 -8.32 -4.05
C ALA A 207 15.49 -8.85 -4.42
N GLU A 208 16.55 -8.05 -4.26
CA GLU A 208 17.94 -8.37 -4.57
C GLU A 208 18.19 -8.81 -6.03
N CYS A 209 17.30 -8.43 -6.95
CA CYS A 209 17.45 -8.74 -8.37
C CYS A 209 18.00 -7.55 -9.18
N LEU A 210 18.04 -6.34 -8.61
CA LEU A 210 18.69 -5.17 -9.21
C LEU A 210 20.05 -4.86 -8.56
N LEU A 211 21.08 -4.67 -9.39
CA LEU A 211 22.41 -4.28 -8.96
C LEU A 211 22.59 -2.75 -9.05
N PRO A 212 22.60 -2.02 -7.91
CA PRO A 212 22.72 -0.56 -7.90
C PRO A 212 24.08 -0.10 -8.42
N GLY A 213 24.15 1.14 -8.91
CA GLY A 213 25.39 1.78 -9.32
C GLY A 213 26.32 2.08 -8.14
N SER A 214 27.57 2.43 -8.45
CA SER A 214 28.56 2.86 -7.44
C SER A 214 28.14 4.14 -6.69
N ASP A 215 27.21 4.91 -7.26
CA ASP A 215 26.58 6.10 -6.68
C ASP A 215 25.35 5.78 -5.81
N GLY A 216 25.05 4.50 -5.58
CA GLY A 216 23.86 4.05 -4.86
C GLY A 216 22.55 4.25 -5.63
N LYS A 217 22.60 4.72 -6.88
CA LYS A 217 21.41 4.91 -7.71
C LYS A 217 21.01 3.61 -8.39
N TYR A 218 19.73 3.50 -8.74
CA TYR A 218 19.20 2.32 -9.44
C TYR A 218 19.84 2.07 -10.82
N GLN A 219 20.27 3.14 -11.50
CA GLN A 219 20.96 3.04 -12.78
C GLN A 219 22.47 3.06 -12.59
N SER A 220 23.18 2.18 -13.30
CA SER A 220 24.64 2.13 -13.34
C SER A 220 25.14 2.66 -14.68
N GLN A 221 26.30 3.34 -14.68
CA GLN A 221 26.96 3.70 -15.93
C GLN A 221 27.87 2.55 -16.38
N VAL A 222 27.63 2.03 -17.59
CA VAL A 222 28.38 0.89 -18.15
C VAL A 222 28.78 1.23 -19.58
N ARG A 223 29.92 0.71 -20.04
CA ARG A 223 30.31 0.77 -21.45
C ARG A 223 29.69 -0.43 -22.17
N LEU A 224 28.60 -0.19 -22.88
CA LEU A 224 27.90 -1.20 -23.67
C LEU A 224 28.63 -1.45 -25.00
N PRO A 225 28.54 -2.67 -25.56
CA PRO A 225 29.01 -2.97 -26.91
C PRO A 225 28.35 -2.03 -27.93
N GLU A 226 29.14 -1.51 -28.88
CA GLU A 226 28.73 -0.64 -30.02
C GLU A 226 28.08 0.71 -29.67
N ILE A 227 27.46 0.86 -28.49
CA ILE A 227 26.81 2.09 -28.02
C ILE A 227 27.78 2.97 -27.22
N GLY A 228 28.74 2.36 -26.51
CA GLY A 228 29.66 3.08 -25.62
C GLY A 228 29.06 3.32 -24.24
N LYS A 229 29.41 4.44 -23.58
CA LYS A 229 28.99 4.71 -22.19
C LYS A 229 27.49 5.06 -22.14
N ALA A 230 26.71 4.25 -21.42
CA ALA A 230 25.28 4.49 -21.21
C ALA A 230 24.88 4.23 -19.76
N ARG A 231 23.77 4.82 -19.32
CA ARG A 231 23.13 4.48 -18.04
C ARG A 231 22.13 3.36 -18.27
N VAL A 232 22.18 2.32 -17.45
CA VAL A 232 21.35 1.11 -17.57
C VAL A 232 20.87 0.64 -16.21
N TYR A 233 19.73 -0.05 -16.20
CA TYR A 233 19.30 -0.88 -15.09
C TYR A 233 19.95 -2.25 -15.24
N ARG A 234 20.57 -2.76 -14.16
CA ARG A 234 21.24 -4.07 -14.17
C ARG A 234 20.40 -5.04 -13.36
N LEU A 235 19.80 -6.03 -14.02
CA LEU A 235 19.08 -7.09 -13.36
C LEU A 235 19.86 -8.40 -13.39
N THR A 236 19.79 -9.17 -12.32
CA THR A 236 20.32 -10.54 -12.26
C THR A 236 19.25 -11.54 -12.67
N SER A 237 19.67 -12.76 -13.00
CA SER A 237 18.79 -13.92 -13.26
C SER A 237 17.84 -14.24 -12.10
N ARG A 238 18.08 -13.71 -10.89
CA ARG A 238 17.19 -13.84 -9.73
C ARG A 238 15.77 -13.35 -9.99
N ILE A 239 15.57 -12.37 -10.87
CA ILE A 239 14.23 -11.91 -11.30
C ILE A 239 13.36 -13.03 -11.88
N LEU A 240 13.97 -14.09 -12.41
CA LEU A 240 13.26 -15.26 -12.94
C LEU A 240 12.81 -16.23 -11.85
N SER A 241 13.39 -16.13 -10.67
CA SER A 241 13.15 -17.02 -9.52
C SER A 241 12.21 -16.41 -8.47
N ILE A 242 11.85 -15.13 -8.59
CA ILE A 242 10.87 -14.44 -7.74
C ILE A 242 9.46 -14.99 -7.99
#